data_AF-A0A9Q0W9G3-F1
#
_entry.id   AF-A0A9Q0W9G3-F1
#
_cell.length_a   1.000
_cell.length_b   1.000
_cell.length_c   1.000
_cell.angle_alpha   90.00
_cell.angle_beta   90.00
_cell.angle_gamma   90.00
#
_symmetry.space_group_name_H-M   'P 1'
#
loop_
_entity.id
_entity.type
_entity.pdbx_description
1 polymer ?
#
loop_
_entity_poly.entity_id
_entity_poly.type
_entity_poly.pdbx_seq_one_letter_code
_entity_poly.pdbx_strand_id
1 'polypeptide(L)'
;MRAVKAAMGDAVFTVMWVFVSSMFGLFTNLIVTALGLQTLVWAPVLANTSLIFTFVFLFNFLGEFLGGATFNPTGTASFYAAGVGGDSLLSMALRFPAQAAGSVGGALAILEVMPVQYKHMLGGPTLQVDLQTGGLAEGILTFLMTFAVLVIILKGPRSALLQAWFLATVTVTLVSAGSTYTGPSMNPAYVSISSFLAF
;
A
#
# COMPACT_ATOMS: atom_id res chain seq x y z
N MET A 1 -4.73 27.20 1.01
CA MET A 1 -4.15 26.73 2.30
C MET A 1 -4.56 25.31 2.66
N ARG A 2 -5.84 24.90 2.57
CA ARG A 2 -6.27 23.51 2.87
C ARG A 2 -5.63 22.44 1.97
N ALA A 3 -5.60 22.65 0.64
CA ALA A 3 -5.03 21.67 -0.30
C ALA A 3 -3.52 21.45 -0.11
N VAL A 4 -2.77 22.52 0.16
CA VAL A 4 -1.32 22.43 0.46
C VAL A 4 -1.09 21.65 1.75
N LYS A 5 -1.86 21.94 2.81
CA LYS A 5 -1.78 21.17 4.07
C LYS A 5 -2.10 19.69 3.86
N ALA A 6 -3.13 19.38 3.08
CA ALA A 6 -3.47 18.00 2.74
C ALA A 6 -2.34 17.30 1.97
N ALA A 7 -1.74 17.97 0.99
CA ALA A 7 -0.59 17.45 0.24
C ALA A 7 0.63 17.19 1.15
N MET A 8 0.92 18.09 2.10
CA MET A 8 1.98 17.86 3.09
C MET A 8 1.68 16.66 3.99
N GLY A 9 0.43 16.52 4.44
CA GLY A 9 -0.02 15.36 5.22
C GLY A 9 0.16 14.06 4.43
N ASP A 10 -0.26 14.05 3.17
CA ASP A 10 -0.11 12.92 2.27
C ASP A 10 1.36 12.54 2.04
N ALA A 11 2.26 13.51 1.88
CA ALA A 11 3.68 13.24 1.71
C ALA A 11 4.25 12.51 2.94
N VAL A 12 4.04 13.04 4.15
CA VAL A 12 4.52 12.42 5.39
C VAL A 12 3.89 11.04 5.59
N PHE A 13 2.58 10.95 5.39
CA PHE A 13 1.84 9.70 5.54
C PHE A 13 2.32 8.62 4.57
N THR A 14 2.63 8.99 3.32
CA THR A 14 3.18 8.07 2.32
C THR A 14 4.61 7.66 2.64
N VAL A 15 5.48 8.57 3.13
CA VAL A 15 6.82 8.21 3.63
C VAL A 15 6.72 7.13 4.70
N MET A 16 5.88 7.37 5.71
CA MET A 16 5.69 6.43 6.82
C MET A 16 5.17 5.08 6.32
N TRP A 17 4.16 5.10 5.45
CA TRP A 17 3.55 3.87 4.94
C TRP A 17 4.52 3.06 4.09
N VAL A 18 5.21 3.67 3.13
CA VAL A 18 6.17 2.97 2.28
C VAL A 18 7.32 2.40 3.13
N PHE A 19 7.87 3.20 4.05
CA PHE A 19 8.92 2.73 4.96
C PHE A 19 8.52 1.46 5.72
N VAL A 20 7.33 1.43 6.34
CA VAL A 20 6.90 0.26 7.14
C VAL A 20 6.45 -0.92 6.29
N SER A 21 5.72 -0.66 5.20
CA SER A 21 5.15 -1.73 4.36
C SER A 21 6.22 -2.50 3.59
N SER A 22 7.34 -1.86 3.23
CA SER A 22 8.49 -2.54 2.63
C SER A 22 9.10 -3.62 3.53
N MET A 23 8.85 -3.59 4.85
CA MET A 23 9.34 -4.60 5.79
C MET A 23 8.38 -5.77 6.01
N PHE A 24 7.16 -5.76 5.44
CA PHE A 24 6.17 -6.80 5.72
C PHE A 24 6.63 -8.20 5.31
N GLY A 25 7.35 -8.34 4.19
CA GLY A 25 7.93 -9.61 3.77
C GLY A 25 8.97 -10.14 4.77
N LEU A 26 9.85 -9.26 5.24
CA LEU A 26 10.84 -9.58 6.28
C LEU A 26 10.17 -10.00 7.58
N PHE A 27 9.23 -9.20 8.10
CA PHE A 27 8.54 -9.52 9.35
C PHE A 27 7.70 -10.79 9.24
N THR A 28 7.07 -11.04 8.10
CA THR A 28 6.38 -12.32 7.86
C THR A 28 7.35 -13.49 7.98
N ASN A 29 8.52 -13.41 7.34
CA ASN A 29 9.53 -14.46 7.43
C ASN A 29 10.05 -14.65 8.86
N LEU A 30 10.34 -13.57 9.58
CA LEU A 30 10.81 -13.62 10.97
C LEU A 30 9.76 -14.22 11.91
N ILE A 31 8.50 -13.84 11.79
CA ILE A 31 7.39 -14.37 12.62
C ILE A 31 7.23 -15.86 12.38
N VAL A 32 7.13 -16.29 11.13
CA VAL A 32 6.96 -17.72 10.78
C VAL A 32 8.16 -18.54 11.26
N THR A 33 9.36 -17.98 11.15
CA THR A 33 10.60 -18.65 11.60
C THR A 33 10.67 -18.78 13.12
N ALA A 34 10.38 -17.70 13.85
CA ALA A 34 10.41 -17.68 15.30
C ALA A 34 9.38 -18.63 15.93
N LEU A 35 8.25 -18.85 15.26
CA LEU A 35 7.19 -19.76 15.72
C LEU A 35 7.40 -21.22 15.24
N GLY A 36 8.42 -21.50 14.42
CA GLY A 36 8.66 -22.85 13.89
C GLY A 36 7.59 -23.34 12.90
N LEU A 37 6.94 -22.42 12.18
CA LEU A 37 5.78 -22.72 11.31
C LEU A 37 6.14 -22.77 9.81
N GLN A 38 7.44 -22.87 9.46
CA GLN A 38 7.92 -22.78 8.08
C GLN A 38 7.36 -23.88 7.16
N THR A 39 6.99 -25.03 7.72
CA THR A 39 6.44 -26.17 6.97
C THR A 39 4.95 -25.99 6.63
N LEU A 40 4.27 -25.01 7.22
CA LEU A 40 2.84 -24.78 7.03
C LEU A 40 2.60 -23.73 5.96
N VAL A 41 2.01 -24.15 4.83
CA VAL A 41 1.75 -23.28 3.66
C VAL A 41 0.88 -22.06 4.00
N TRP A 42 -0.03 -22.19 4.97
CA TRP A 42 -0.92 -21.10 5.38
C TRP A 42 -0.30 -20.11 6.36
N ALA A 43 0.80 -20.47 7.04
CA ALA A 43 1.37 -19.64 8.10
C ALA A 43 1.90 -18.28 7.61
N PRO A 44 2.65 -18.21 6.48
CA PRO A 44 3.06 -16.92 5.92
C PRO A 44 1.88 -16.02 5.52
N VAL A 45 0.82 -16.61 4.96
CA VAL A 45 -0.38 -15.87 4.54
C VAL A 45 -1.10 -15.27 5.75
N LEU A 46 -1.26 -16.04 6.82
CA LEU A 46 -1.88 -15.55 8.05
C LEU A 46 -1.03 -14.47 8.74
N ALA A 47 0.29 -14.67 8.83
CA ALA A 47 1.20 -13.70 9.41
C ALA A 47 1.19 -12.38 8.63
N ASN A 48 1.29 -12.44 7.30
CA ASN A 48 1.25 -11.26 6.44
C ASN A 48 -0.11 -10.54 6.52
N THR A 49 -1.22 -11.29 6.49
CA THR A 49 -2.57 -10.70 6.66
C THR A 49 -2.70 -10.00 8.01
N SER A 50 -2.19 -10.59 9.08
CA SER A 50 -2.22 -10.01 10.43
C SER A 50 -1.37 -8.74 10.54
N LEU A 51 -0.20 -8.72 9.90
CA LEU A 51 0.64 -7.53 9.81
C LEU A 51 -0.07 -6.41 9.04
N ILE A 52 -0.54 -6.68 7.82
CA ILE A 52 -1.25 -5.69 7.01
C ILE A 52 -2.49 -5.19 7.74
N PHE A 53 -3.27 -6.07 8.37
CA PHE A 53 -4.41 -5.69 9.21
C PHE A 53 -4.02 -4.69 10.30
N THR A 54 -2.98 -5.02 11.07
CA THR A 54 -2.51 -4.18 12.18
C THR A 54 -2.10 -2.81 11.66
N PHE A 55 -1.28 -2.76 10.61
CA PHE A 55 -0.81 -1.50 10.05
C PHE A 55 -1.91 -0.71 9.34
N VAL A 56 -2.82 -1.33 8.58
CA VAL A 56 -3.98 -0.66 7.99
C VAL A 56 -4.87 -0.05 9.08
N PHE A 57 -5.14 -0.79 10.15
CA PHE A 57 -5.92 -0.27 11.26
C PHE A 57 -5.27 0.96 11.90
N LEU A 58 -3.96 0.89 12.18
CA LEU A 58 -3.21 2.02 12.74
C LEU A 58 -3.13 3.22 11.77
N PHE A 59 -2.88 2.96 10.49
CA PHE A 59 -2.76 4.02 9.48
C PHE A 59 -4.11 4.67 9.16
N ASN A 60 -5.23 3.95 9.24
CA ASN A 60 -6.55 4.57 9.13
C ASN A 60 -6.75 5.63 10.22
N PHE A 61 -6.44 5.29 11.48
CA PHE A 61 -6.48 6.25 12.58
C PHE A 61 -5.50 7.42 12.38
N LEU A 62 -4.27 7.13 11.97
CA LEU A 62 -3.25 8.16 11.72
C LEU A 62 -3.65 9.10 10.56
N GLY A 63 -4.25 8.57 9.50
CA GLY A 63 -4.73 9.34 8.36
C GLY A 63 -5.82 10.33 8.77
N GLU A 64 -6.78 9.89 9.58
CA GLU A 64 -7.79 10.76 10.19
C GLU A 64 -7.17 11.84 11.08
N PHE A 65 -6.23 11.45 11.94
CA PHE A 65 -5.49 12.37 12.82
C PHE A 65 -4.71 13.44 12.03
N LEU A 66 -4.14 13.08 10.88
CA LEU A 66 -3.44 13.99 9.97
C LEU A 66 -4.39 14.79 9.06
N GLY A 67 -5.71 14.75 9.32
CA GLY A 67 -6.70 15.54 8.60
C GLY A 67 -7.18 14.90 7.29
N GLY A 68 -7.23 13.57 7.25
CA GLY A 68 -7.63 12.78 6.07
C GLY A 68 -6.47 12.56 5.10
N ALA A 69 -5.26 12.36 5.62
CA ALA A 69 -4.10 12.03 4.80
C ALA A 69 -4.27 10.64 4.15
N THR A 70 -3.75 10.48 2.94
CA THR A 70 -3.83 9.26 2.16
C THR A 70 -2.54 9.03 1.38
N PHE A 71 -2.21 7.77 1.11
CA PHE A 71 -0.99 7.36 0.41
C PHE A 71 -1.24 6.77 -0.98
N ASN A 72 -2.51 6.71 -1.42
CA ASN A 72 -2.89 6.11 -2.70
C ASN A 72 -3.72 7.07 -3.57
N PRO A 73 -3.19 7.54 -4.72
CA PRO A 73 -3.91 8.42 -5.63
C PRO A 73 -5.17 7.77 -6.19
N THR A 74 -5.15 6.46 -6.45
CA THR A 74 -6.32 5.72 -6.91
C THR A 74 -7.45 5.77 -5.88
N GLY A 75 -7.12 5.59 -4.59
CA GLY A 75 -8.08 5.74 -3.51
C GLY A 75 -8.73 7.12 -3.56
N THR A 76 -7.91 8.17 -3.55
CA THR A 76 -8.38 9.56 -3.60
C THR A 76 -9.27 9.84 -4.82
N ALA A 77 -8.82 9.44 -6.02
CA ALA A 77 -9.56 9.62 -7.27
C ALA A 77 -10.89 8.86 -7.26
N SER A 78 -10.92 7.65 -6.69
CA SER A 78 -12.11 6.81 -6.65
C SER A 78 -13.19 7.36 -5.70
N PHE A 79 -12.81 7.86 -4.52
CA PHE A 79 -13.75 8.53 -3.61
C PHE A 79 -14.29 9.82 -4.23
N TYR A 80 -13.43 10.62 -4.86
CA TYR A 80 -13.85 11.80 -5.63
C TYR A 80 -14.86 11.42 -6.73
N ALA A 81 -14.56 10.39 -7.54
CA ALA A 81 -15.44 9.93 -8.60
C ALA A 81 -16.78 9.36 -8.09
N ALA A 82 -16.79 8.76 -6.89
CA ALA A 82 -18.00 8.30 -6.22
C ALA A 82 -18.82 9.45 -5.61
N GLY A 83 -18.36 10.71 -5.70
CA GLY A 83 -19.02 11.87 -5.11
C GLY A 83 -18.90 11.93 -3.59
N VAL A 84 -17.88 11.29 -3.02
CA VAL A 84 -17.65 11.19 -1.57
C VAL A 84 -16.36 11.91 -1.19
N GLY A 85 -16.39 12.67 -0.09
CA GLY A 85 -15.24 13.38 0.44
C GLY A 85 -15.20 14.86 0.03
N GLY A 86 -14.12 15.55 0.42
CA GLY A 86 -13.95 16.99 0.24
C GLY A 86 -12.91 17.39 -0.80
N ASP A 87 -12.39 16.43 -1.59
CA ASP A 87 -11.37 16.69 -2.59
C ASP A 87 -11.95 17.35 -3.85
N SER A 88 -11.10 18.11 -4.55
CA SER A 88 -11.38 18.71 -5.85
C SER A 88 -10.26 18.36 -6.82
N LEU A 89 -10.45 18.62 -8.12
CA LEU A 89 -9.39 18.45 -9.11
C LEU A 89 -8.11 19.20 -8.71
N LEU A 90 -8.25 20.40 -8.14
CA LEU A 90 -7.11 21.20 -7.67
C LEU A 90 -6.42 20.59 -6.44
N SER A 91 -7.18 20.04 -5.48
CA SER A 91 -6.53 19.38 -4.33
C SER A 91 -5.80 18.11 -4.78
N MET A 92 -6.42 17.30 -5.62
CA MET A 92 -5.80 16.08 -6.17
C MET A 92 -4.54 16.37 -6.97
N ALA A 93 -4.52 17.44 -7.76
CA ALA A 93 -3.33 17.87 -8.52
C ALA A 93 -2.12 18.19 -7.63
N LEU A 94 -2.33 18.58 -6.37
CA LEU A 94 -1.25 18.80 -5.39
C LEU A 94 -0.94 17.54 -4.58
N ARG A 95 -1.97 16.75 -4.27
CA ARG A 95 -1.87 15.56 -3.42
C ARG A 95 -1.15 14.41 -4.12
N PHE A 96 -1.45 14.13 -5.39
CA PHE A 96 -0.86 12.98 -6.09
C PHE A 96 0.67 13.09 -6.23
N PRO A 97 1.24 14.24 -6.65
CA PRO A 97 2.70 14.41 -6.66
C PRO A 97 3.31 14.32 -5.26
N ALA A 98 2.61 14.81 -4.24
CA ALA A 98 3.09 14.74 -2.87
C ALA A 98 3.16 13.30 -2.34
N GLN A 99 2.17 12.46 -2.68
CA GLN A 99 2.19 11.01 -2.39
C GLN A 99 3.35 10.33 -3.12
N ALA A 100 3.53 10.61 -4.42
CA ALA A 100 4.66 10.06 -5.17
C ALA A 100 6.03 10.47 -4.59
N ALA A 101 6.19 11.74 -4.21
CA ALA A 101 7.41 12.23 -3.55
C ALA A 101 7.61 11.56 -2.18
N GLY A 102 6.54 11.40 -1.39
CA GLY A 102 6.60 10.71 -0.12
C GLY A 102 6.97 9.24 -0.26
N SER A 103 6.49 8.59 -1.30
CA SER A 103 6.83 7.21 -1.64
C SER A 103 8.32 7.03 -1.95
N VAL A 104 8.90 7.93 -2.75
CA VAL A 104 10.36 8.00 -2.96
C VAL A 104 11.11 8.21 -1.64
N GLY A 105 10.65 9.15 -0.81
CA GLY A 105 11.26 9.41 0.50
C GLY A 105 11.24 8.19 1.43
N GLY A 106 10.13 7.48 1.50
CA GLY A 106 10.01 6.24 2.29
C GLY A 106 10.92 5.13 1.77
N ALA A 107 10.98 4.94 0.45
CA ALA A 107 11.84 3.97 -0.21
C ALA A 107 13.34 4.23 0.06
N LEU A 108 13.78 5.49 -0.09
CA LEU A 108 15.18 5.87 0.18
C LEU A 108 15.51 5.73 1.67
N ALA A 109 14.60 6.14 2.56
CA ALA A 109 14.80 6.02 3.99
C ALA A 109 14.98 4.55 4.44
N ILE A 110 14.17 3.62 3.93
CA ILE A 110 14.31 2.20 4.29
C ILE A 110 15.57 1.58 3.67
N LEU A 111 15.95 1.97 2.44
CA LEU A 111 17.19 1.53 1.80
C LEU A 111 18.44 1.91 2.59
N GLU A 112 18.44 3.10 3.19
CA GLU A 112 19.56 3.60 3.99
C GLU A 112 19.73 2.80 5.28
N VAL A 113 18.63 2.54 5.99
CA VAL A 113 18.68 1.94 7.34
C VAL A 113 18.59 0.42 7.36
N MET A 114 18.17 -0.23 6.26
CA MET A 114 18.01 -1.68 6.22
C MET A 114 19.37 -2.39 6.33
N PRO A 115 19.54 -3.35 7.25
CA PRO A 115 20.77 -4.13 7.35
C PRO A 115 21.09 -4.86 6.05
N VAL A 116 22.38 -4.94 5.69
CA VAL A 116 22.85 -5.50 4.43
C VAL A 116 22.30 -6.92 4.19
N GLN A 117 22.26 -7.76 5.24
CA GLN A 117 21.74 -9.12 5.12
C GLN A 117 20.24 -9.19 4.73
N TYR A 118 19.47 -8.12 4.94
CA TYR A 118 18.03 -8.06 4.64
C TYR A 118 17.69 -7.14 3.48
N LYS A 119 18.65 -6.37 2.94
CA LYS A 119 18.40 -5.46 1.80
C LYS A 119 17.80 -6.17 0.59
N HIS A 120 18.18 -7.41 0.33
CA HIS A 120 17.62 -8.22 -0.76
C HIS A 120 16.14 -8.59 -0.58
N MET A 121 15.60 -8.46 0.64
CA MET A 121 14.19 -8.67 0.96
C MET A 121 13.36 -7.41 0.75
N LEU A 122 14.00 -6.24 0.56
CA LEU A 122 13.31 -5.05 0.11
C LEU A 122 12.92 -5.25 -1.35
N GLY A 123 11.63 -5.10 -1.62
CA GLY A 123 11.08 -5.27 -2.94
C GLY A 123 10.11 -4.16 -3.29
N GLY A 124 9.46 -4.34 -4.42
CA GLY A 124 8.41 -3.49 -4.91
C GLY A 124 7.85 -4.08 -6.20
N PRO A 125 6.88 -3.40 -6.82
CA PRO A 125 6.32 -3.85 -8.08
C PRO A 125 7.40 -4.05 -9.13
N THR A 126 7.38 -5.22 -9.75
CA THR A 126 8.36 -5.62 -10.77
C THR A 126 7.61 -6.32 -11.88
N LEU A 127 7.74 -5.80 -13.09
CA LEU A 127 7.08 -6.33 -14.27
C LEU A 127 7.74 -7.68 -14.66
N GLN A 128 6.99 -8.77 -14.52
CA GLN A 128 7.45 -10.15 -14.81
C GLN A 128 6.97 -10.65 -16.19
N VAL A 129 6.06 -9.91 -16.82
CA VAL A 129 5.44 -10.20 -18.12
C VAL A 129 5.69 -9.05 -19.10
N ASP A 130 5.24 -9.15 -20.34
CA ASP A 130 5.31 -8.01 -21.26
C ASP A 130 4.46 -6.83 -20.77
N LEU A 131 4.77 -5.63 -21.29
CA LEU A 131 4.12 -4.39 -20.85
C LEU A 131 2.60 -4.39 -21.07
N GLN A 132 2.09 -5.03 -22.14
CA GLN A 132 0.66 -5.04 -22.42
C GLN A 132 -0.07 -5.94 -21.42
N THR A 133 0.44 -7.15 -21.21
CA THR A 133 -0.12 -8.10 -20.24
C THR A 133 -0.03 -7.54 -18.82
N GLY A 134 1.11 -6.95 -18.44
CA GLY A 134 1.31 -6.36 -17.13
C GLY A 134 0.41 -5.14 -16.90
N GLY A 135 0.27 -4.28 -17.92
CA GLY A 135 -0.64 -3.14 -17.87
C GLY A 135 -2.11 -3.56 -17.71
N LEU A 136 -2.55 -4.60 -18.43
CA LEU A 136 -3.89 -5.15 -18.27
C LEU A 136 -4.10 -5.76 -16.88
N ALA A 137 -3.12 -6.52 -16.38
CA ALA A 137 -3.17 -7.13 -15.05
C ALA A 137 -3.28 -6.06 -13.95
N GLU A 138 -2.42 -5.03 -13.97
CA GLU A 138 -2.51 -3.90 -13.03
C GLU A 138 -3.83 -3.16 -13.13
N GLY A 139 -4.37 -2.96 -14.34
CA GLY A 139 -5.67 -2.34 -14.55
C GLY A 139 -6.79 -3.12 -13.85
N ILE A 140 -6.83 -4.45 -14.03
CA ILE A 140 -7.82 -5.33 -13.40
C ILE A 140 -7.64 -5.37 -11.88
N LEU A 141 -6.40 -5.55 -11.38
CA LEU A 141 -6.10 -5.62 -9.95
C LEU A 141 -6.45 -4.31 -9.25
N THR A 142 -6.08 -3.16 -9.85
CA THR A 142 -6.40 -1.83 -9.34
C THR A 142 -7.90 -1.60 -9.32
N PHE A 143 -8.63 -2.01 -10.37
CA PHE A 143 -10.10 -1.93 -10.39
C PHE A 143 -10.73 -2.75 -9.26
N LEU A 144 -10.35 -4.01 -9.12
CA LEU A 144 -10.89 -4.91 -8.08
C LEU A 144 -10.59 -4.39 -6.68
N MET A 145 -9.35 -3.95 -6.43
CA MET A 145 -8.95 -3.37 -5.15
C MET A 145 -9.77 -2.12 -4.84
N THR A 146 -9.87 -1.20 -5.80
CA THR A 146 -10.62 0.06 -5.63
C THR A 146 -12.10 -0.19 -5.38
N PHE A 147 -12.71 -1.09 -6.15
CA PHE A 147 -14.10 -1.47 -5.97
C PHE A 147 -14.34 -2.09 -4.59
N ALA A 148 -13.47 -2.99 -4.15
CA ALA A 148 -13.54 -3.59 -2.82
C ALA A 148 -13.39 -2.53 -1.71
N VAL A 149 -12.42 -1.62 -1.82
CA VAL A 149 -12.24 -0.50 -0.87
C VAL A 149 -13.51 0.33 -0.77
N LEU A 150 -14.10 0.75 -1.90
CA LEU A 150 -15.33 1.52 -1.92
C LEU A 150 -16.49 0.76 -1.25
N VAL A 151 -16.66 -0.53 -1.56
CA VAL A 151 -17.71 -1.35 -0.95
C VAL A 151 -17.48 -1.49 0.56
N ILE A 152 -16.26 -1.77 1.01
CA ILE A 152 -15.93 -1.97 2.43
C ILE A 152 -16.12 -0.68 3.22
N ILE A 153 -15.66 0.46 2.70
CA ILE A 153 -15.72 1.73 3.41
C ILE A 153 -17.12 2.34 3.37
N LEU A 154 -17.81 2.33 2.23
CA LEU A 154 -19.10 3.00 2.07
C LEU A 154 -20.30 2.13 2.45
N LYS A 155 -20.20 0.81 2.31
CA LYS A 155 -21.31 -0.13 2.52
C LYS A 155 -20.97 -1.28 3.46
N GLY A 156 -19.73 -1.39 3.92
CA GLY A 156 -19.27 -2.48 4.76
C GLY A 156 -19.64 -2.33 6.24
N PRO A 157 -18.97 -3.07 7.13
CA PRO A 157 -19.29 -3.07 8.56
C PRO A 157 -18.99 -1.72 9.20
N ARG A 158 -19.76 -1.36 10.24
CA ARG A 158 -19.53 -0.13 11.01
C ARG A 158 -18.28 -0.18 11.91
N SER A 159 -17.75 -1.36 12.15
CA SER A 159 -16.55 -1.55 12.98
C SER A 159 -15.30 -1.27 12.16
N ALA A 160 -14.51 -0.28 12.58
CA ALA A 160 -13.21 0.04 11.99
C ALA A 160 -12.25 -1.16 12.00
N LEU A 161 -12.34 -2.01 13.02
CA LEU A 161 -11.57 -3.26 13.13
C LEU A 161 -11.94 -4.23 11.99
N LEU A 162 -13.24 -4.45 11.75
CA LEU A 162 -13.68 -5.34 10.68
C LEU A 162 -13.40 -4.76 9.29
N GLN A 163 -13.52 -3.44 9.12
CA GLN A 163 -13.12 -2.80 7.87
C GLN A 163 -11.63 -3.02 7.59
N ALA A 164 -10.75 -2.77 8.57
CA ALA A 164 -9.32 -3.02 8.43
C ALA A 164 -9.02 -4.50 8.12
N TRP A 165 -9.74 -5.44 8.74
CA TRP A 165 -9.58 -6.87 8.47
C TRP A 165 -9.97 -7.23 7.03
N PHE A 166 -11.09 -6.72 6.53
CA PHE A 166 -11.50 -6.93 5.13
C PHE A 166 -10.55 -6.28 4.14
N LEU A 167 -10.07 -5.06 4.42
CA LEU A 167 -9.06 -4.38 3.61
C LEU A 167 -7.76 -5.17 3.54
N ALA A 168 -7.29 -5.71 4.67
CA ALA A 168 -6.08 -6.54 4.71
C ALA A 168 -6.27 -7.85 3.94
N THR A 169 -7.41 -8.51 4.13
CA THR A 169 -7.74 -9.76 3.44
C THR A 169 -7.76 -9.56 1.93
N VAL A 170 -8.49 -8.57 1.41
CA VAL A 170 -8.53 -8.30 -0.03
C VAL A 170 -7.17 -7.88 -0.58
N THR A 171 -6.39 -7.11 0.19
CA THR A 171 -5.01 -6.74 -0.19
C THR A 171 -4.15 -7.98 -0.38
N VAL A 172 -4.12 -8.90 0.60
CA VAL A 172 -3.32 -10.13 0.49
C VAL A 172 -3.80 -11.02 -0.65
N THR A 173 -5.12 -11.15 -0.83
CA THR A 173 -5.69 -11.94 -1.93
C THR A 173 -5.24 -11.40 -3.29
N LEU A 174 -5.38 -10.09 -3.53
CA LEU A 174 -5.03 -9.47 -4.80
C LEU A 174 -3.51 -9.41 -5.01
N VAL A 175 -2.72 -9.15 -3.96
CA VAL A 175 -1.26 -9.22 -4.02
C VAL A 175 -0.79 -10.62 -4.41
N SER A 176 -1.36 -11.65 -3.79
CA SER A 176 -1.03 -13.03 -4.11
C SER A 176 -1.40 -13.38 -5.56
N ALA A 177 -2.60 -12.98 -6.00
CA ALA A 177 -3.08 -13.24 -7.35
C ALA A 177 -2.28 -12.50 -8.45
N GLY A 178 -1.83 -11.28 -8.18
CA GLY A 178 -1.06 -10.48 -9.13
C GLY A 178 0.45 -10.72 -9.11
N SER A 179 0.95 -11.47 -8.12
CA SER A 179 2.40 -11.60 -7.86
C SER A 179 3.21 -12.09 -9.05
N THR A 180 2.65 -12.98 -9.87
CA THR A 180 3.29 -13.56 -11.06
C THR A 180 3.30 -12.64 -12.28
N TYR A 181 2.55 -11.53 -12.24
CA TYR A 181 2.46 -10.59 -13.35
C TYR A 181 3.32 -9.35 -13.10
N THR A 182 3.09 -8.68 -11.97
CA THR A 182 3.65 -7.33 -11.72
C THR A 182 4.13 -7.10 -10.30
N GLY A 183 3.97 -8.06 -9.38
CA GLY A 183 4.23 -7.84 -7.95
C GLY A 183 3.38 -6.66 -7.45
N PRO A 184 2.06 -6.79 -7.42
CA PRO A 184 1.17 -5.77 -7.93
C PRO A 184 1.23 -4.45 -7.16
N SER A 185 1.29 -3.36 -7.92
CA SER A 185 1.39 -2.00 -7.37
C SER A 185 0.07 -1.57 -6.76
N MET A 186 -1.00 -1.59 -7.56
CA MET A 186 -2.34 -1.09 -7.22
C MET A 186 -2.33 0.35 -6.65
N ASN A 187 -1.23 1.07 -6.83
CA ASN A 187 -1.00 2.42 -6.32
C ASN A 187 0.00 3.16 -7.23
N PRO A 188 -0.46 4.13 -8.04
CA PRO A 188 0.42 4.85 -8.95
C PRO A 188 1.44 5.77 -8.25
N ALA A 189 1.33 6.01 -6.93
CA ALA A 189 2.37 6.70 -6.18
C ALA A 189 3.55 5.79 -5.81
N TYR A 190 3.37 4.47 -5.82
CA TYR A 190 4.44 3.57 -5.43
C TYR A 190 5.56 3.51 -6.46
N VAL A 191 6.78 3.62 -5.95
CA VAL A 191 8.00 3.39 -6.71
C VAL A 191 8.55 2.03 -6.32
N SER A 192 9.16 1.34 -7.29
CA SER A 192 9.82 0.08 -7.00
C SER A 192 11.17 0.34 -6.36
N ILE A 193 11.41 -0.22 -5.16
CA ILE A 193 12.69 -0.08 -4.46
C ILE A 193 13.84 -0.67 -5.28
N SER A 194 13.57 -1.73 -6.04
CA SER A 194 14.56 -2.36 -6.93
C SER A 194 15.10 -1.41 -7.99
N SER A 195 14.35 -0.37 -8.38
CA SER A 195 14.81 0.65 -9.32
C SER A 195 15.95 1.51 -8.77
N PHE A 196 16.13 1.59 -7.45
CA PHE A 196 17.23 2.33 -6.82
C PHE A 196 18.44 1.45 -6.50
N LEU A 197 18.29 0.13 -6.52
CA LEU A 197 19.38 -0.83 -6.32
C LEU A 197 20.14 -1.14 -7.62
N ALA A 198 19.65 -0.66 -8.76
CA ALA A 198 20.25 -0.85 -10.09
C ALA A 198 21.33 0.20 -10.43
N PHE A 199 21.66 1.11 -9.50
CA PHE A 199 22.71 2.12 -9.58
C PHE A 199 23.68 1.95 -8.41
#